data_AF-E1RH11-F1
#
_entry.id   AF-E1RH11-F1
#
_cell.length_a   1.000
_cell.length_b   1.000
_cell.length_c   1.000
_cell.angle_alpha   90.00
_cell.angle_beta   90.00
_cell.angle_gamma   90.00
#
_symmetry.space_group_name_H-M   'P 1'
#
loop_
_entity.id
_entity.type
_entity.pdbx_description
1 polymer ?
#
loop_
_entity_poly.entity_id
_entity_poly.type
_entity_poly.pdbx_seq_one_letter_code
_entity_poly.pdbx_strand_id
1 'polypeptide(L)'
;MQRYDFKKFKIHLDTNFKDSLRLLENSNTDWEEAVEVFSNFFEELEKMPISTERNVKMLLATRFFNHILSSLILTLYSLYVDSVICSRTAIESLAAFKLICANPKKAESYHADNFPSPIKVRIELENLGYTTEANNIRTIYKSDSELTHITRDHERFSMDYNYFTKDGQLFVGGHFSKDDTEYMIKYLPTLIHWFLMPLDNTISD
;
A
#
# COMPACT_ATOMS: atom_id res chain seq x y z
N MET A 1 26.12 -22.80 20.51
CA MET A 1 24.93 -22.08 20.01
C MET A 1 25.29 -20.60 19.95
N GLN A 2 25.45 -20.02 18.75
CA GLN A 2 25.65 -18.57 18.66
C GLN A 2 24.39 -17.86 19.13
N ARG A 3 24.51 -16.92 20.06
CA ARG A 3 23.38 -16.11 20.54
C ARG A 3 22.92 -15.20 19.39
N TYR A 4 21.62 -15.20 19.12
CA TYR A 4 21.00 -14.23 18.22
C TYR A 4 20.95 -12.86 18.90
N ASP A 5 21.24 -11.79 18.17
CA ASP A 5 21.12 -10.41 18.64
C ASP A 5 20.63 -9.49 17.50
N PHE A 6 20.20 -8.29 17.86
CA PHE A 6 19.68 -7.32 16.89
C PHE A 6 20.75 -6.77 15.92
N LYS A 7 22.05 -6.96 16.20
CA LYS A 7 23.11 -6.60 15.24
C LYS A 7 23.11 -7.58 14.07
N LYS A 8 22.97 -8.88 14.35
CA LYS A 8 22.82 -9.91 13.31
C LYS A 8 21.54 -9.73 12.51
N PHE A 9 20.45 -9.36 13.15
CA PHE A 9 19.21 -9.00 12.46
C PHE A 9 19.43 -7.85 11.47
N LYS A 10 20.11 -6.78 11.89
CA LYS A 10 20.43 -5.65 11.01
C LYS A 10 21.27 -6.08 9.80
N ILE A 11 22.31 -6.90 10.01
CA ILE A 11 23.15 -7.41 8.91
C ILE A 11 22.34 -8.23 7.91
N HIS A 12 21.40 -9.05 8.41
CA HIS A 12 20.47 -9.82 7.59
C HIS A 12 19.58 -8.91 6.75
N LEU A 13 18.95 -7.90 7.36
CA LEU A 13 18.14 -6.89 6.65
C LEU A 13 18.95 -6.14 5.59
N ASP A 14 20.18 -5.73 5.90
CA ASP A 14 21.06 -5.06 4.93
C ASP A 14 21.42 -5.96 3.74
N THR A 15 21.40 -7.28 3.92
CA THR A 15 21.66 -8.27 2.86
C THR A 15 20.42 -8.40 1.98
N ASN A 16 19.24 -8.59 2.58
CA ASN A 16 17.96 -8.61 1.86
C ASN A 16 17.76 -7.33 1.05
N PHE A 17 18.08 -6.17 1.61
CA PHE A 17 17.99 -4.88 0.92
C PHE A 17 18.79 -4.87 -0.38
N LYS A 18 20.01 -5.38 -0.39
CA LYS A 18 20.85 -5.41 -1.60
C LYS A 18 20.27 -6.32 -2.68
N ASP A 19 19.72 -7.46 -2.29
CA ASP A 19 19.12 -8.39 -3.25
C ASP A 19 17.79 -7.84 -3.79
N SER A 20 16.95 -7.26 -2.94
CA SER A 20 15.71 -6.58 -3.33
C SER A 20 15.96 -5.36 -4.23
N LEU A 21 17.04 -4.61 -3.99
CA LEU A 21 17.38 -3.44 -4.80
C LEU A 21 17.63 -3.80 -6.26
N ARG A 22 18.29 -4.94 -6.52
CA ARG A 22 18.48 -5.45 -7.89
C ARG A 22 17.17 -5.81 -8.59
N LEU A 23 16.16 -6.20 -7.82
CA LEU A 23 14.82 -6.45 -8.37
C LEU A 23 14.12 -5.14 -8.71
N LEU A 24 14.27 -4.11 -7.86
CA LEU A 24 13.73 -2.77 -8.11
C LEU A 24 14.34 -2.15 -9.36
N GLU A 25 15.64 -2.33 -9.59
CA GLU A 25 16.32 -1.85 -10.81
C GLU A 25 15.65 -2.36 -12.10
N ASN A 26 15.07 -3.57 -12.08
CA ASN A 26 14.36 -4.13 -13.24
C ASN A 26 12.96 -3.50 -13.47
N SER A 27 12.43 -2.80 -12.46
CA SER A 27 11.13 -2.10 -12.50
C SER A 27 11.29 -0.59 -12.34
N ASN A 28 12.50 -0.07 -12.52
CA ASN A 28 12.79 1.34 -12.27
C ASN A 28 11.98 2.27 -13.18
N THR A 29 11.81 1.92 -14.45
CA THR A 29 10.98 2.68 -15.40
C THR A 29 9.53 2.79 -14.93
N ASP A 30 8.92 1.70 -14.46
CA ASP A 30 7.53 1.71 -13.97
C ASP A 30 7.36 2.62 -12.75
N TRP A 31 8.35 2.63 -11.85
CA TRP A 31 8.37 3.51 -10.68
C TRP A 31 8.58 4.96 -11.05
N GLU A 32 9.55 5.26 -11.91
CA GLU A 32 9.81 6.63 -12.38
C GLU A 32 8.58 7.23 -13.06
N GLU A 33 7.94 6.46 -13.96
CA GLU A 33 6.70 6.89 -14.63
C GLU A 33 5.57 7.11 -13.62
N ALA A 34 5.32 6.16 -12.71
CA ALA A 34 4.25 6.30 -11.72
C ALA A 34 4.44 7.53 -10.82
N VAL A 35 5.68 7.78 -10.38
CA VAL A 35 6.02 8.95 -9.56
C VAL A 35 5.87 10.25 -10.34
N GLU A 36 6.30 10.28 -11.61
CA GLU A 36 6.16 11.46 -12.47
C GLU A 36 4.68 11.82 -12.69
N VAL A 37 3.85 10.84 -13.07
CA VAL A 37 2.42 11.09 -13.31
C VAL A 37 1.71 11.51 -12.00
N PHE A 38 2.06 10.90 -10.87
CA PHE A 38 1.50 11.30 -9.57
C PHE A 38 1.93 12.72 -9.16
N SER A 39 3.18 13.09 -9.44
CA SER A 39 3.70 14.43 -9.17
C SER A 39 2.96 15.47 -10.01
N ASN A 40 2.79 15.23 -11.31
CA ASN A 40 2.01 16.07 -12.21
C ASN A 40 0.56 16.24 -11.72
N PHE A 41 -0.09 15.14 -11.31
CA PHE A 41 -1.42 15.19 -10.72
C PHE A 41 -1.47 16.07 -9.45
N PHE A 42 -0.48 15.93 -8.57
CA PHE A 42 -0.42 16.70 -7.34
C PHE A 42 -0.22 18.19 -7.59
N GLU A 43 0.62 18.56 -8.57
CA GLU A 43 0.79 19.95 -9.00
C GLU A 43 -0.51 20.55 -9.57
N GLU A 44 -1.27 19.79 -10.36
CA GLU A 44 -2.57 20.25 -10.87
C GLU A 44 -3.59 20.44 -9.75
N LEU A 45 -3.61 19.52 -8.78
CA LEU A 45 -4.43 19.64 -7.57
C LEU A 45 -4.04 20.87 -6.74
N GLU A 46 -2.74 21.19 -6.69
CA GLU A 46 -2.23 22.33 -5.97
C GLU A 46 -2.68 23.66 -6.57
N LYS A 47 -2.77 23.74 -7.91
CA LYS A 47 -3.23 24.91 -8.67
C LYS A 47 -4.74 25.18 -8.53
N MET A 48 -5.52 24.22 -8.06
CA MET A 48 -6.97 24.42 -7.83
C MET A 48 -7.24 25.50 -6.77
N PRO A 49 -8.35 26.24 -6.85
CA PRO A 49 -8.73 27.22 -5.84
C PRO A 49 -8.79 26.61 -4.44
N ILE A 50 -8.27 27.35 -3.46
CA ILE A 50 -8.23 26.89 -2.06
C ILE A 50 -9.66 26.65 -1.56
N SER A 51 -9.92 25.42 -1.14
CA SER A 51 -11.18 24.97 -0.56
C SER A 51 -10.94 23.76 0.35
N THR A 52 -11.91 23.43 1.20
CA THR A 52 -11.85 22.20 2.03
C THR A 52 -11.68 20.97 1.16
N GLU A 53 -12.44 20.87 0.06
CA GLU A 53 -12.34 19.76 -0.89
C GLU A 53 -10.92 19.61 -1.44
N ARG A 54 -10.35 20.69 -1.98
CA ARG A 54 -8.98 20.71 -2.50
C ARG A 54 -7.99 20.27 -1.43
N ASN A 55 -8.06 20.85 -0.23
CA ASN A 55 -7.11 20.55 0.85
C ASN A 55 -7.20 19.10 1.33
N VAL A 56 -8.41 18.55 1.46
CA VAL A 56 -8.59 17.15 1.84
C VAL A 56 -8.08 16.21 0.74
N LYS A 57 -8.34 16.52 -0.53
CA LYS A 57 -7.77 15.77 -1.66
C LYS A 57 -6.24 15.76 -1.62
N MET A 58 -5.61 16.90 -1.36
CA MET A 58 -4.14 17.00 -1.24
C MET A 58 -3.62 16.15 -0.07
N LEU A 59 -4.29 16.21 1.08
CA LEU A 59 -3.91 15.45 2.26
C LEU A 59 -4.00 13.93 2.00
N LEU A 60 -5.09 13.49 1.37
CA LEU A 60 -5.29 12.07 1.04
C LEU A 60 -4.29 11.58 -0.02
N ALA A 61 -3.99 12.39 -1.04
CA ALA A 61 -2.95 12.08 -2.01
C ALA A 61 -1.57 11.95 -1.35
N THR A 62 -1.22 12.90 -0.47
CA THR A 62 0.03 12.87 0.29
C THR A 62 0.11 11.62 1.17
N ARG A 63 -0.97 11.32 1.90
CA ARG A 63 -1.05 10.15 2.77
C ARG A 63 -0.93 8.85 1.99
N PHE A 64 -1.65 8.73 0.87
CA PHE A 64 -1.55 7.60 -0.04
C PHE A 64 -0.11 7.37 -0.47
N PHE A 65 0.54 8.39 -1.03
CA PHE A 65 1.90 8.25 -1.57
C PHE A 65 2.95 7.95 -0.48
N ASN A 66 2.84 8.57 0.70
CA ASN A 66 3.70 8.27 1.85
C ASN A 66 3.60 6.79 2.26
N HIS A 67 2.39 6.22 2.25
CA HIS A 67 2.19 4.82 2.59
C HIS A 67 2.69 3.88 1.47
N ILE A 68 2.55 4.25 0.20
CA ILE A 68 3.16 3.51 -0.92
C ILE A 68 4.68 3.47 -0.80
N LEU A 69 5.33 4.62 -0.56
CA LEU A 69 6.78 4.68 -0.36
C LEU A 69 7.23 3.90 0.87
N SER A 70 6.50 4.01 1.98
CA SER A 70 6.78 3.23 3.19
C SER A 70 6.69 1.72 2.90
N SER A 71 5.67 1.31 2.15
CA SER A 71 5.49 -0.08 1.72
C SER A 71 6.66 -0.56 0.87
N LEU A 72 7.12 0.23 -0.11
CA LEU A 72 8.29 -0.10 -0.92
C LEU A 72 9.54 -0.27 -0.05
N ILE A 73 9.85 0.69 0.81
CA ILE A 73 11.04 0.63 1.68
C ILE A 73 11.02 -0.62 2.54
N LEU A 74 9.89 -0.92 3.18
CA LEU A 74 9.72 -2.11 4.01
C LEU A 74 9.84 -3.40 3.18
N THR A 75 9.28 -3.44 1.97
CA THR A 75 9.46 -4.54 1.01
C THR A 75 10.94 -4.76 0.68
N LEU A 76 11.72 -3.70 0.44
CA LEU A 76 13.14 -3.83 0.12
C LEU A 76 13.91 -4.48 1.27
N TYR A 77 13.55 -4.20 2.52
CA TYR A 77 14.10 -4.88 3.70
C TYR A 77 13.48 -6.27 3.98
N SER A 78 12.58 -6.74 3.12
CA SER A 78 11.78 -7.96 3.30
C SER A 78 10.89 -7.95 4.54
N LEU A 79 10.51 -6.76 5.02
CA LEU A 79 9.56 -6.54 6.12
C LEU A 79 8.11 -6.56 5.58
N TYR A 80 7.70 -7.69 4.99
CA TYR A 80 6.46 -7.73 4.19
C TYR A 80 5.19 -7.47 5.00
N VAL A 81 5.11 -7.93 6.25
CA VAL A 81 3.90 -7.71 7.07
C VAL A 81 3.67 -6.21 7.29
N ASP A 82 4.72 -5.49 7.67
CA ASP A 82 4.66 -4.04 7.86
C ASP A 82 4.41 -3.31 6.53
N SER A 83 5.01 -3.81 5.44
CA SER A 83 4.76 -3.32 4.09
C SER A 83 3.30 -3.46 3.68
N VAL A 84 2.66 -4.62 3.92
CA VAL A 84 1.25 -4.84 3.60
C VAL A 84 0.35 -3.96 4.47
N ILE A 85 0.68 -3.74 5.75
CA ILE A 85 -0.06 -2.78 6.59
C ILE A 85 -0.01 -1.38 5.97
N CYS A 86 1.16 -0.92 5.52
CA CYS A 86 1.28 0.35 4.81
C CYS A 86 0.45 0.37 3.51
N SER A 87 0.52 -0.70 2.70
CA SER A 87 -0.30 -0.86 1.49
C SER A 87 -1.80 -0.71 1.80
N ARG A 88 -2.30 -1.36 2.85
CA ARG A 88 -3.71 -1.27 3.26
C ARG A 88 -4.10 0.16 3.63
N THR A 89 -3.25 0.88 4.37
CA THR A 89 -3.53 2.29 4.68
C THR A 89 -3.47 3.21 3.44
N ALA A 90 -2.65 2.87 2.44
CA ALA A 90 -2.70 3.53 1.15
C ALA A 90 -4.06 3.29 0.47
N ILE A 91 -4.54 2.05 0.42
CA ILE A 91 -5.85 1.69 -0.16
C ILE A 91 -7.01 2.38 0.58
N GLU A 92 -6.93 2.53 1.91
CA GLU A 92 -7.90 3.33 2.69
C GLU A 92 -7.91 4.79 2.24
N SER A 93 -6.73 5.37 2.02
CA SER A 93 -6.58 6.75 1.55
C SER A 93 -7.12 6.91 0.12
N LEU A 94 -6.86 5.94 -0.76
CA LEU A 94 -7.43 5.86 -2.10
C LEU A 94 -8.96 5.82 -2.04
N ALA A 95 -9.54 4.91 -1.25
CA ALA A 95 -10.99 4.78 -1.14
C ALA A 95 -11.66 6.07 -0.64
N ALA A 96 -11.07 6.72 0.36
CA ALA A 96 -11.53 8.02 0.85
C ALA A 96 -11.45 9.11 -0.22
N PHE A 97 -10.35 9.15 -0.98
CA PHE A 97 -10.16 10.08 -2.07
C PHE A 97 -11.22 9.89 -3.16
N LYS A 98 -11.45 8.64 -3.59
CA LYS A 98 -12.49 8.28 -4.56
C LYS A 98 -13.88 8.71 -4.09
N LEU A 99 -14.24 8.49 -2.82
CA LEU A 99 -15.52 8.94 -2.28
C LEU A 99 -15.68 10.47 -2.31
N ILE A 100 -14.62 11.22 -2.05
CA ILE A 100 -14.65 12.68 -2.14
C ILE A 100 -14.76 13.15 -3.60
N CYS A 101 -14.13 12.45 -4.54
CA CYS A 101 -14.33 12.71 -5.97
C CYS A 101 -15.78 12.45 -6.39
N ALA A 102 -16.41 11.38 -5.88
CA ALA A 102 -17.81 11.05 -6.14
C ALA A 102 -18.79 12.03 -5.47
N ASN A 103 -18.46 12.48 -4.26
CA ASN A 103 -19.28 13.37 -3.45
C ASN A 103 -18.43 14.41 -2.72
N PRO A 104 -18.17 15.57 -3.35
CA PRO A 104 -17.31 16.63 -2.81
C PRO A 104 -17.70 17.11 -1.40
N LYS A 105 -18.98 17.03 -1.02
CA LYS A 105 -19.46 17.42 0.31
C LYS A 105 -18.85 16.57 1.44
N LYS A 106 -18.36 15.36 1.14
CA LYS A 106 -17.69 14.50 2.11
C LYS A 106 -16.35 15.04 2.58
N ALA A 107 -15.76 16.01 1.87
CA ALA A 107 -14.56 16.70 2.34
C ALA A 107 -14.78 17.41 3.69
N GLU A 108 -15.95 18.02 3.91
CA GLU A 108 -16.28 18.65 5.19
C GLU A 108 -16.40 17.61 6.31
N SER A 109 -16.97 16.44 6.01
CA SER A 109 -17.03 15.33 6.97
C SER A 109 -15.63 14.81 7.32
N TYR A 110 -14.72 14.78 6.35
CA TYR A 110 -13.32 14.41 6.59
C TYR A 110 -12.62 15.43 7.48
N HIS A 111 -12.76 16.72 7.15
CA HIS A 111 -12.14 17.81 7.90
C HIS A 111 -12.62 17.88 9.35
N ALA A 112 -13.88 17.51 9.61
CA ALA A 112 -14.48 17.47 10.94
C ALA A 112 -14.24 16.15 11.71
N ASP A 113 -13.30 15.30 11.27
CA ASP A 113 -13.00 13.98 11.86
C ASP A 113 -14.22 13.05 11.99
N ASN A 114 -15.21 13.22 11.11
CA ASN A 114 -16.45 12.43 11.06
C ASN A 114 -16.56 11.68 9.72
N PHE A 115 -15.45 11.10 9.26
CA PHE A 115 -15.40 10.35 8.01
C PHE A 115 -15.83 8.89 8.22
N PRO A 116 -16.56 8.27 7.27
CA PRO A 116 -16.94 6.87 7.38
C PRO A 116 -15.73 5.93 7.45
N SER A 117 -15.91 4.80 8.14
CA SER A 117 -14.93 3.71 8.15
C SER A 117 -14.77 3.08 6.76
N PRO A 118 -13.68 2.35 6.47
CA PRO A 118 -13.42 1.80 5.14
C PRO A 118 -14.56 0.94 4.56
N ILE A 119 -15.26 0.18 5.41
CA ILE A 119 -16.43 -0.60 4.99
C ILE A 119 -17.57 0.33 4.55
N LYS A 120 -17.85 1.38 5.32
CA LYS A 120 -18.90 2.35 5.01
C LYS A 120 -18.57 3.19 3.78
N VAL A 121 -17.29 3.53 3.55
CA VAL A 121 -16.84 4.21 2.33
C VAL A 121 -17.23 3.40 1.08
N ARG A 122 -17.00 2.08 1.08
CA ARG A 122 -17.39 1.22 -0.03
C ARG A 122 -18.91 1.18 -0.26
N ILE A 123 -19.67 1.01 0.82
CA ILE A 123 -21.15 1.02 0.74
C ILE A 123 -21.65 2.35 0.18
N GLU A 124 -21.05 3.48 0.58
CA GLU A 124 -21.40 4.78 0.04
C GLU A 124 -21.05 4.91 -1.46
N LEU A 125 -19.90 4.40 -1.90
CA LEU A 125 -19.54 4.36 -3.32
C LEU A 125 -20.55 3.51 -4.13
N GLU A 126 -20.91 2.33 -3.63
CA GLU A 126 -21.95 1.47 -4.24
C GLU A 126 -23.29 2.21 -4.36
N ASN A 127 -23.73 2.86 -3.28
CA ASN A 127 -24.97 3.63 -3.25
C ASN A 127 -24.95 4.84 -4.22
N LEU A 128 -23.76 5.35 -4.55
CA LEU A 128 -23.57 6.43 -5.54
C LEU A 128 -23.45 5.89 -6.98
N GLY A 129 -23.55 4.57 -7.19
CA GLY A 129 -23.46 3.93 -8.51
C GLY A 129 -22.07 3.42 -8.89
N TYR A 130 -21.06 3.57 -8.02
CA TYR A 130 -19.67 3.17 -8.26
C TYR A 130 -19.38 1.73 -7.81
N THR A 131 -20.24 0.79 -8.19
CA THR A 131 -20.16 -0.62 -7.77
C THR A 131 -18.86 -1.29 -8.24
N THR A 132 -18.41 -0.99 -9.46
CA THR A 132 -17.12 -1.51 -9.98
C THR A 132 -15.96 -1.05 -9.12
N GLU A 133 -15.92 0.23 -8.76
CA GLU A 133 -14.85 0.78 -7.91
C GLU A 133 -14.89 0.18 -6.50
N ALA A 134 -16.08 0.07 -5.90
CA ALA A 134 -16.24 -0.56 -4.59
C ALA A 134 -15.79 -2.03 -4.58
N ASN A 135 -16.07 -2.77 -5.66
CA ASN A 135 -15.61 -4.16 -5.85
C ASN A 135 -14.09 -4.25 -6.05
N ASN A 136 -13.48 -3.34 -6.80
CA ASN A 136 -12.02 -3.28 -6.97
C ASN A 136 -11.35 -3.05 -5.61
N ILE A 137 -11.83 -2.08 -4.83
CA ILE A 137 -11.38 -1.81 -3.46
C ILE A 137 -11.54 -3.05 -2.59
N ARG A 138 -12.71 -3.71 -2.61
CA ARG A 138 -12.96 -4.92 -1.84
C ARG A 138 -12.00 -6.07 -2.20
N THR A 139 -11.73 -6.27 -3.47
CA THR A 139 -10.87 -7.36 -3.98
C THR A 139 -9.44 -7.18 -3.47
N ILE A 140 -8.93 -5.96 -3.52
CA ILE A 140 -7.59 -5.63 -3.06
C ILE A 140 -7.45 -5.75 -1.53
N TYR A 141 -8.48 -5.36 -0.76
CA TYR A 141 -8.49 -5.67 0.69
C TYR A 141 -8.44 -7.16 0.98
N LYS A 142 -9.03 -7.99 0.12
CA LYS A 142 -9.07 -9.45 0.30
C LYS A 142 -7.70 -10.07 0.00
N SER A 143 -7.03 -9.66 -1.08
CA SER A 143 -5.68 -10.14 -1.39
C SER A 143 -4.67 -9.80 -0.28
N ASP A 144 -4.79 -8.62 0.33
CA ASP A 144 -3.91 -8.21 1.42
C ASP A 144 -4.24 -8.87 2.77
N SER A 145 -5.48 -9.33 2.95
CA SER A 145 -5.89 -10.02 4.19
C SER A 145 -5.21 -11.39 4.35
N GLU A 146 -4.97 -12.11 3.26
CA GLU A 146 -4.28 -13.39 3.27
C GLU A 146 -2.82 -13.28 3.76
N LEU A 147 -2.22 -12.08 3.63
CA LEU A 147 -0.84 -11.80 4.07
C LEU A 147 -0.73 -11.31 5.52
N THR A 148 -1.83 -10.88 6.14
CA THR A 148 -1.81 -10.12 7.42
C THR A 148 -2.43 -10.85 8.62
N HIS A 149 -2.87 -12.09 8.47
CA HIS A 149 -3.42 -12.85 9.59
C HIS A 149 -2.34 -13.29 10.58
N ILE A 150 -2.44 -12.79 11.81
CA ILE A 150 -1.67 -13.22 13.00
C ILE A 150 -2.31 -14.52 13.53
N THR A 151 -2.30 -15.58 12.73
CA THR A 151 -2.74 -16.92 13.12
C THR A 151 -1.82 -17.95 12.51
N ARG A 152 -1.16 -18.75 13.36
CA ARG A 152 -0.09 -19.73 13.05
C ARG A 152 -0.26 -20.61 11.81
N ASP A 153 -1.48 -20.89 11.36
CA ASP A 153 -1.74 -21.79 10.23
C ASP A 153 -1.74 -21.09 8.85
N HIS A 154 -1.82 -19.75 8.84
CA HIS A 154 -1.74 -18.89 7.64
C HIS A 154 -0.67 -17.80 7.78
N GLU A 155 0.13 -17.89 8.83
CA GLU A 155 1.28 -17.03 9.07
C GLU A 155 2.31 -17.27 7.95
N ARG A 156 2.40 -16.32 7.02
CA ARG A 156 3.69 -16.03 6.35
C ARG A 156 4.67 -15.30 7.28
N PHE A 157 4.35 -15.22 8.58
CA PHE A 157 5.36 -15.07 9.62
C PHE A 157 6.24 -16.32 9.57
N SER A 158 7.28 -16.26 8.76
CA SER A 158 8.51 -16.92 9.14
C SER A 158 9.00 -16.21 10.42
N MET A 159 8.46 -16.55 11.58
CA MET A 159 9.30 -16.74 12.78
C MET A 159 9.95 -18.11 12.65
N ASP A 160 10.57 -18.35 11.49
CA ASP A 160 11.19 -19.60 11.20
C ASP A 160 12.56 -19.59 11.82
N TYR A 161 12.77 -20.59 12.67
CA TYR A 161 14.09 -21.02 13.01
C TYR A 161 14.59 -21.84 11.82
N ASN A 162 15.62 -21.39 11.11
CA ASN A 162 16.16 -22.19 10.02
C ASN A 162 16.90 -23.41 10.59
N TYR A 163 16.16 -24.50 10.78
CA TYR A 163 16.68 -25.78 11.28
C TYR A 163 17.73 -26.40 10.34
N PHE A 164 17.84 -25.93 9.09
CA PHE A 164 18.80 -26.42 8.10
C PHE A 164 20.15 -25.68 8.12
N THR A 165 20.27 -24.60 8.89
CA THR A 165 21.57 -23.96 9.15
C THR A 165 22.11 -24.44 10.50
N LYS A 166 23.39 -24.86 10.55
CA LYS A 166 24.05 -25.33 11.79
C LYS A 166 24.00 -24.34 12.96
N ASP A 167 23.68 -23.07 12.68
CA ASP A 167 23.67 -21.97 13.64
C ASP A 167 22.27 -21.48 14.05
N GLY A 168 21.19 -21.96 13.42
CA GLY A 168 19.82 -21.62 13.79
C GLY A 168 19.53 -20.12 13.67
N GLN A 169 19.32 -19.64 12.45
CA GLN A 169 18.95 -18.25 12.23
C GLN A 169 17.48 -18.03 12.61
N LEU A 170 17.23 -17.09 13.52
CA LEU A 170 15.90 -16.59 13.82
C LEU A 170 15.57 -15.49 12.79
N PHE A 171 14.63 -15.77 11.90
CA PHE A 171 14.08 -14.73 11.03
C PHE A 171 12.97 -14.03 11.79
N VAL A 172 13.21 -12.83 12.32
CA VAL A 172 12.16 -12.01 12.92
C VAL A 172 11.80 -10.94 11.91
N GLY A 173 10.64 -11.06 11.27
CA GLY A 173 10.11 -9.99 10.42
C GLY A 173 10.81 -9.79 9.07
N GLY A 174 11.84 -10.57 8.70
CA GLY A 174 12.53 -10.41 7.42
C GLY A 174 13.01 -11.74 6.86
N HIS A 175 12.22 -12.34 5.97
CA HIS A 175 12.65 -13.47 5.14
C HIS A 175 12.67 -12.99 3.70
N PHE A 176 13.79 -13.12 2.98
CA PHE A 176 13.80 -12.76 1.58
C PHE A 176 13.02 -13.79 0.77
N SER A 177 11.89 -13.36 0.22
CA SER A 177 11.12 -14.10 -0.77
C SER A 177 11.20 -13.32 -2.07
N LYS A 178 11.89 -13.89 -3.07
CA LYS A 178 12.05 -13.24 -4.37
C LYS A 178 10.68 -12.94 -5.00
N ASP A 179 9.79 -13.93 -4.98
CA ASP A 179 8.46 -13.82 -5.59
C ASP A 179 7.61 -12.74 -4.92
N ASP A 180 7.61 -12.68 -3.58
CA ASP A 180 6.85 -11.66 -2.84
C ASP A 180 7.44 -10.26 -3.03
N THR A 181 8.77 -10.15 -3.09
CA THR A 181 9.46 -8.88 -3.37
C THR A 181 9.13 -8.38 -4.77
N GLU A 182 9.26 -9.22 -5.79
CA GLU A 182 8.95 -8.86 -7.17
C GLU A 182 7.47 -8.50 -7.33
N TYR A 183 6.57 -9.24 -6.66
CA TYR A 183 5.15 -8.93 -6.65
C TYR A 183 4.90 -7.54 -6.10
N MET A 184 5.41 -7.23 -4.89
CA MET A 184 5.21 -5.92 -4.27
C MET A 184 5.82 -4.79 -5.09
N ILE A 185 7.03 -4.96 -5.63
CA ILE A 185 7.70 -3.97 -6.48
C ILE A 185 6.87 -3.62 -7.72
N LYS A 186 6.20 -4.61 -8.34
CA LYS A 186 5.34 -4.40 -9.52
C LYS A 186 3.94 -3.91 -9.17
N TYR A 187 3.42 -4.33 -8.02
CA TYR A 187 2.08 -4.01 -7.56
C TYR A 187 1.93 -2.55 -7.12
N LEU A 188 2.91 -2.01 -6.39
CA LEU A 188 2.83 -0.67 -5.81
C LEU A 188 2.71 0.46 -6.85
N PRO A 189 3.45 0.48 -7.99
CA PRO A 189 3.21 1.42 -9.08
C PRO A 189 1.80 1.30 -9.67
N THR A 190 1.28 0.06 -9.79
CA THR A 190 -0.08 -0.18 -10.27
C THR A 190 -1.14 0.50 -9.38
N LEU A 191 -0.94 0.50 -8.06
CA LEU A 191 -1.80 1.24 -7.13
C LEU A 191 -1.75 2.75 -7.36
N ILE A 192 -0.57 3.31 -7.68
CA ILE A 192 -0.44 4.73 -8.02
C ILE A 192 -1.28 5.06 -9.24
N HIS A 193 -1.16 4.28 -10.33
CA HIS A 193 -1.99 4.49 -11.51
C HIS A 193 -3.48 4.39 -11.21
N TRP A 194 -3.90 3.40 -10.41
CA TRP A 194 -5.30 3.26 -10.05
C TRP A 194 -5.83 4.41 -9.19
N PHE A 195 -5.02 4.98 -8.29
CA PHE A 195 -5.39 6.20 -7.57
C PHE A 195 -5.77 7.33 -8.54
N LEU A 196 -5.03 7.46 -9.64
CA LEU A 196 -5.20 8.49 -10.67
C LEU A 196 -6.33 8.20 -11.66
N MET A 197 -6.76 6.94 -11.80
CA MET A 197 -7.85 6.60 -12.72
C MET A 197 -9.15 7.35 -12.35
N PRO A 198 -9.89 7.90 -13.32
CA PRO A 198 -11.19 8.49 -13.04
C PRO A 198 -12.16 7.43 -12.51
N LEU A 199 -13.15 7.87 -11.75
CA LEU A 199 -14.25 7.00 -11.37
C LEU A 199 -15.02 6.57 -12.61
N ASP A 200 -15.11 5.26 -12.83
CA ASP A 200 -15.87 4.73 -13.96
C ASP A 200 -17.37 4.71 -13.61
N ASN A 201 -18.17 5.37 -14.44
CA ASN A 201 -19.63 5.46 -14.29
C ASN A 201 -20.37 4.35 -15.06
N THR A 202 -19.65 3.37 -15.60
CA THR A 202 -20.29 2.26 -16.32
C THR A 202 -21.12 1.43 -15.35
N ILE A 203 -22.44 1.69 -15.37
CA ILE A 203 -23.45 0.75 -14.90
C ILE A 203 -23.24 -0.50 -15.74
N SER A 204 -22.70 -1.56 -15.15
CA SER A 204 -22.66 -2.87 -15.81
C SER A 204 -24.12 -3.31 -16.01
N ASP A 205 -24.56 -3.22 -17.26
CA ASP A 205 -25.83 -3.78 -17.77
C ASP A 205 -25.96 -5.28 -17.46
#